data_AF-A0A6C0AZD5-F1
#
_entry.id   AF-A0A6C0AZD5-F1
#
_cell.length_a   1.000
_cell.length_b   1.000
_cell.length_c   1.000
_cell.angle_alpha   90.00
_cell.angle_beta   90.00
_cell.angle_gamma   90.00
#
_symmetry.space_group_name_H-M   'P 1'
#
loop_
_entity.id
_entity.type
_entity.pdbx_description
1 polymer ?
#
loop_
_entity_poly.entity_id
_entity_poly.type
_entity_poly.pdbx_seq_one_letter_code
_entity_poly.pdbx_strand_id
1 'polypeptide(L)'
;MIMLVRYFFEKSDEGYQQYIAQWNEYDSRMIFLGIGLSETKQMTTLLEDIQNNPNKDILAIRFPDKEAVVNNDILKKLQLGEGITHADGVWYPNEIWIYNPL
;
A
#
# COMPACT_ATOMS: atom_id res chain seq x y z
N MET A 1 10.45 -7.32 -12.48
CA MET A 1 9.02 -7.07 -12.23
C MET A 1 8.82 -5.55 -12.28
N ILE A 2 7.83 -5.04 -13.02
CA ILE A 2 7.54 -3.59 -13.03
C ILE A 2 6.38 -3.39 -12.05
N MET A 3 6.63 -2.72 -10.93
CA MET A 3 5.62 -2.41 -9.92
C MET A 3 4.88 -1.13 -10.32
N LEU A 4 3.55 -1.18 -10.41
CA LEU A 4 2.74 -0.01 -10.75
C LEU A 4 2.48 0.81 -9.49
N VAL A 5 2.90 2.08 -9.48
CA VAL A 5 2.59 3.02 -8.38
C VAL A 5 1.51 3.99 -8.85
N ARG A 6 0.34 3.97 -8.21
CA ARG A 6 -0.78 4.89 -8.48
C ARG A 6 -0.87 5.93 -7.37
N TYR A 7 -0.92 7.19 -7.76
CA TYR A 7 -1.17 8.32 -6.86
C TYR A 7 -2.57 8.86 -7.08
N PHE A 8 -3.33 8.99 -6.00
CA PHE A 8 -4.65 9.59 -6.00
C PHE A 8 -4.58 10.92 -5.24
N PHE A 9 -4.87 12.01 -5.98
CA PHE A 9 -4.94 13.36 -5.44
C PHE A 9 -6.37 13.85 -5.57
N GLU A 10 -7.01 14.11 -4.44
CA GLU A 10 -8.35 14.69 -4.41
C GLU A 10 -8.27 16.18 -4.77
N LYS A 11 -9.00 16.60 -5.82
CA LYS A 11 -9.10 18.01 -6.23
C LYS A 11 -10.54 18.48 -6.40
N SER A 12 -11.50 17.55 -6.35
CA SER A 12 -12.93 17.80 -6.51
C SER A 12 -13.74 16.64 -5.92
N ASP A 13 -15.00 16.91 -5.56
CA ASP A 13 -15.95 15.92 -5.04
C ASP A 13 -16.17 14.76 -6.04
N GLU A 14 -16.20 15.05 -7.34
CA GLU A 14 -16.35 14.02 -8.37
C GLU A 14 -15.13 13.08 -8.42
N GLY A 15 -13.93 13.64 -8.30
CA GLY A 15 -12.70 12.85 -8.22
C GLY A 15 -12.65 11.97 -6.97
N TYR A 16 -13.14 12.49 -5.85
CA TYR A 16 -13.30 11.73 -4.60
C TYR A 16 -14.28 10.55 -4.77
N GLN A 17 -15.45 10.76 -5.38
CA GLN A 17 -16.44 9.69 -5.59
C GLN A 17 -15.92 8.58 -6.51
N GLN A 18 -15.24 8.94 -7.60
CA GLN A 18 -14.61 7.97 -8.50
C GLN A 18 -13.53 7.15 -7.79
N TYR A 19 -12.72 7.82 -6.96
CA TYR A 19 -11.70 7.17 -6.15
C TYR A 19 -12.30 6.20 -5.15
N ILE A 20 -13.32 6.61 -4.39
CA ILE A 20 -13.99 5.74 -3.41
C ILE A 20 -14.60 4.52 -4.10
N ALA A 21 -15.22 4.71 -5.26
CA ALA A 21 -15.76 3.59 -6.02
C ALA A 21 -14.67 2.57 -6.38
N GLN A 22 -13.53 3.03 -6.93
CA GLN A 22 -12.40 2.15 -7.22
C GLN A 22 -11.79 1.53 -5.95
N TRP A 23 -11.67 2.29 -4.87
CA TRP A 23 -11.11 1.75 -3.64
C TRP A 23 -11.98 0.63 -3.07
N ASN A 24 -13.30 0.83 -3.03
CA ASN A 24 -14.24 -0.16 -2.54
C ASN A 24 -14.31 -1.39 -3.45
N GLU A 25 -14.22 -1.21 -4.76
CA GLU A 25 -14.20 -2.32 -5.73
C GLU A 25 -12.98 -3.22 -5.51
N TYR A 26 -11.83 -2.65 -5.17
CA TYR A 26 -10.56 -3.39 -5.03
C TYR A 26 -10.18 -3.71 -3.57
N ASP A 27 -11.01 -3.37 -2.58
CA ASP A 27 -10.72 -3.55 -1.14
C ASP A 27 -10.34 -5.00 -0.79
N SER A 28 -11.00 -5.97 -1.44
CA SER A 28 -10.72 -7.40 -1.29
C SER A 28 -9.30 -7.81 -1.70
N ARG A 29 -8.59 -6.99 -2.48
CA ARG A 29 -7.21 -7.19 -2.95
C ARG A 29 -6.18 -6.35 -2.19
N MET A 30 -6.60 -5.48 -1.28
CA MET A 30 -5.73 -4.49 -0.64
C MET A 30 -5.24 -4.91 0.74
N ILE A 31 -3.93 -4.76 0.96
CA ILE A 31 -3.28 -4.75 2.27
C ILE A 31 -2.91 -3.30 2.60
N PHE A 32 -3.17 -2.85 3.81
CA PHE A 32 -2.98 -1.45 4.20
C PHE A 32 -1.66 -1.25 4.94
N LEU A 33 -0.83 -0.32 4.46
CA LEU A 33 0.38 0.10 5.17
C LEU A 33 0.07 1.26 6.12
N GLY A 34 0.18 1.02 7.42
CA GLY A 34 -0.02 2.03 8.46
C GLY A 34 1.19 2.97 8.60
N ILE A 35 1.39 3.90 7.66
CA ILE A 35 2.57 4.79 7.62
C ILE A 35 2.80 5.64 8.90
N GLY A 36 1.76 5.89 9.70
CA GLY A 36 1.90 6.57 11.00
C GLY A 36 2.43 5.71 12.16
N LEU A 37 2.67 4.41 11.93
CA LEU A 37 3.19 3.49 12.95
C LEU A 37 4.72 3.42 12.91
N SER A 38 5.35 2.92 13.99
CA SER A 38 6.77 2.58 13.93
C SER A 38 7.03 1.49 12.88
N GLU A 39 8.21 1.48 12.27
CA GLU A 39 8.56 0.50 11.22
C GLU A 39 8.35 -0.95 11.68
N THR A 40 8.72 -1.28 12.92
CA THR A 40 8.48 -2.61 13.50
C THR A 40 6.99 -2.96 13.52
N LYS A 41 6.13 -2.01 13.90
CA LYS A 41 4.68 -2.24 13.91
C LYS A 41 4.13 -2.38 12.50
N GLN A 42 4.55 -1.51 11.57
CA GLN A 42 4.17 -1.60 10.15
C GLN A 42 4.50 -2.97 9.58
N MET A 43 5.74 -3.44 9.79
CA MET A 43 6.17 -4.75 9.31
C MET A 43 5.36 -5.88 9.95
N THR A 44 5.12 -5.83 11.25
CA THR A 44 4.34 -6.86 11.96
C THR A 44 2.91 -6.96 11.40
N THR A 45 2.20 -5.82 11.30
CA THR A 45 0.83 -5.81 10.78
C THR A 45 0.77 -6.20 9.31
N LEU A 46 1.77 -5.79 8.51
CA LEU A 46 1.88 -6.15 7.11
C LEU A 46 2.09 -7.66 6.92
N LEU A 47 2.96 -8.27 7.72
CA LEU A 47 3.20 -9.72 7.67
C LEU A 47 1.96 -10.52 8.07
N GLU A 48 1.26 -10.09 9.13
CA GLU A 48 -0.02 -10.69 9.54
C GLU A 48 -1.06 -10.62 8.42
N ASP A 49 -1.20 -9.46 7.76
CA ASP A 49 -2.15 -9.30 6.65
C ASP A 49 -1.78 -10.16 5.44
N ILE A 50 -0.51 -10.23 5.07
CA ILE A 50 -0.01 -11.06 3.95
C ILE A 50 -0.30 -12.54 4.22
N GLN A 51 -0.01 -13.01 5.43
CA GLN A 51 -0.21 -14.41 5.80
C GLN A 51 -1.69 -14.79 5.84
N ASN A 52 -2.54 -13.91 6.38
CA ASN A 52 -3.97 -14.16 6.48
C ASN A 52 -4.71 -14.00 5.13
N ASN A 53 -4.11 -13.30 4.15
CA ASN A 53 -4.77 -12.95 2.90
C ASN A 53 -3.85 -13.13 1.67
N PRO A 54 -3.48 -14.37 1.32
CA PRO A 54 -2.47 -14.65 0.29
C PRO A 54 -2.84 -14.18 -1.13
N ASN A 55 -4.12 -13.92 -1.39
CA ASN A 55 -4.60 -13.47 -2.70
C ASN A 55 -4.55 -11.94 -2.87
N LYS A 56 -4.23 -11.19 -1.81
CA LYS A 56 -4.13 -9.73 -1.87
C LYS A 56 -2.79 -9.33 -2.47
N ASP A 57 -2.84 -8.44 -3.44
CA ASP A 57 -1.71 -8.07 -4.28
C ASP A 57 -1.56 -6.56 -4.50
N ILE A 58 -2.35 -5.75 -3.79
CA ILE A 58 -2.25 -4.29 -3.80
C ILE A 58 -1.79 -3.81 -2.42
N LEU A 59 -0.71 -3.05 -2.36
CA LEU A 59 -0.32 -2.32 -1.15
C LEU A 59 -0.98 -0.93 -1.16
N ALA A 60 -1.87 -0.69 -0.22
CA ALA A 60 -2.65 0.52 -0.14
C ALA A 60 -2.19 1.41 1.02
N ILE A 61 -2.09 2.72 0.76
CA ILE A 61 -1.63 3.72 1.70
C ILE A 61 -2.63 4.86 1.70
N ARG A 62 -3.25 5.12 2.85
CA ARG A 62 -4.23 6.19 3.00
C ARG A 62 -3.65 7.34 3.81
N PHE A 63 -3.88 8.55 3.33
CA PHE A 63 -3.55 9.79 4.01
C PHE A 63 -2.07 9.92 4.45
N PRO A 64 -1.07 9.52 3.64
CA PRO A 64 0.31 9.65 4.08
C PRO A 64 0.83 11.06 3.85
N ASP A 65 1.61 11.55 4.80
CA ASP A 65 2.45 12.72 4.57
C ASP A 65 3.50 12.41 3.50
N LYS A 66 3.82 13.39 2.66
CA LYS A 66 4.80 13.22 1.56
C LYS A 66 6.15 12.70 2.06
N GLU A 67 6.63 13.25 3.18
CA GLU A 67 7.89 12.83 3.79
C GLU A 67 7.83 11.37 4.25
N ALA A 68 6.70 10.97 4.82
CA ALA A 68 6.50 9.62 5.31
C ALA A 68 6.51 8.60 4.16
N VAL A 69 5.97 8.93 2.98
CA VAL A 69 6.08 8.07 1.78
C VAL A 69 7.55 7.94 1.32
N VAL A 70 8.26 9.06 1.21
CA VAL A 70 9.63 9.09 0.67
C VAL A 70 10.62 8.37 1.59
N ASN A 71 10.42 8.50 2.91
CA ASN A 71 11.35 7.98 3.90
C ASN A 71 11.00 6.57 4.39
N ASN A 72 9.85 5.99 4.00
CA ASN A 72 9.44 4.67 4.43
C ASN A 72 10.31 3.56 3.81
N ASP A 73 10.99 2.79 4.66
CA ASP A 73 11.93 1.77 4.21
C ASP A 73 11.24 0.54 3.57
N ILE A 74 10.00 0.22 3.95
CA ILE A 74 9.20 -0.83 3.30
C ILE A 74 8.91 -0.42 1.85
N LEU A 75 8.50 0.82 1.63
CA LEU A 75 8.23 1.32 0.27
C LEU A 75 9.50 1.37 -0.58
N LYS A 76 10.63 1.82 -0.02
CA LYS A 76 11.90 1.84 -0.74
C LYS A 76 12.31 0.43 -1.19
N LYS A 77 12.22 -0.57 -0.28
CA LYS A 77 12.49 -1.97 -0.60
C LYS A 77 11.64 -2.45 -1.77
N LEU A 78 10.33 -2.24 -1.69
CA LEU A 78 9.38 -2.62 -2.74
C LEU A 78 9.68 -1.93 -4.09
N GLN A 79 9.99 -0.64 -4.07
CA GLN A 79 10.36 0.12 -5.28
C GLN A 79 11.67 -0.37 -5.91
N LEU A 80 12.60 -0.88 -5.11
CA LEU A 80 13.84 -1.52 -5.58
C LEU A 80 13.61 -2.95 -6.11
N GLY A 81 12.38 -3.47 -6.02
CA GLY A 81 12.04 -4.83 -6.40
C GLY A 81 12.34 -5.87 -5.32
N GLU A 82 12.64 -5.43 -4.09
CA GLU A 82 12.74 -6.30 -2.93
C GLU A 82 11.34 -6.59 -2.41
N GLY A 83 10.95 -7.87 -2.35
CA GLY A 83 9.66 -8.27 -1.79
C GLY A 83 9.70 -8.34 -0.27
N ILE A 84 8.55 -8.63 0.33
CA ILE A 84 8.41 -8.80 1.78
C ILE A 84 8.50 -10.28 2.12
N THR A 85 9.60 -10.68 2.76
CA THR A 85 9.82 -12.07 3.17
C THR A 85 8.96 -12.41 4.39
N HIS A 86 8.22 -13.53 4.29
CA HIS A 86 7.45 -14.13 5.38
C HIS A 86 7.74 -15.64 5.44
N ALA A 87 7.09 -16.35 6.37
CA ALA A 87 7.38 -17.78 6.63
C ALA A 87 7.26 -18.68 5.38
N ASP A 88 6.30 -18.38 4.49
CA ASP A 88 5.92 -19.23 3.36
C ASP A 88 6.48 -18.74 2.01
N GLY A 89 7.28 -17.68 2.02
CA GLY A 89 7.87 -17.14 0.79
C GLY A 89 8.12 -15.64 0.83
N VAL A 90 8.07 -15.03 -0.34
CA VAL A 90 8.25 -13.60 -0.53
C VAL A 90 7.02 -13.04 -1.21
N TRP A 91 6.37 -12.09 -0.56
CA TRP A 91 5.23 -11.39 -1.12
C TRP A 91 5.67 -10.19 -1.93
N TYR A 92 5.06 -10.03 -3.10
CA TYR A 92 5.30 -8.94 -4.02
C TYR A 92 3.96 -8.32 -4.41
N PRO A 93 3.71 -7.04 -4.07
CA PRO A 93 2.54 -6.36 -4.58
C PRO A 93 2.70 -6.15 -6.09
N ASN A 94 1.60 -6.36 -6.81
CA ASN A 94 1.48 -5.97 -8.21
C ASN A 94 1.35 -4.44 -8.34
N GLU A 95 0.67 -3.82 -7.38
CA GLU A 95 0.42 -2.38 -7.38
C GLU A 95 0.64 -1.76 -5.99
N ILE A 96 1.12 -0.51 -5.95
CA ILE A 96 1.13 0.35 -4.76
C ILE A 96 0.19 1.52 -5.00
N TRP A 97 -0.80 1.70 -4.14
CA TRP A 97 -1.81 2.75 -4.23
C TRP A 97 -1.64 3.74 -3.09
N ILE A 98 -1.39 5.00 -3.42
CA ILE A 98 -1.14 6.07 -2.46
C ILE A 98 -2.22 7.12 -2.60
N TYR A 99 -3.07 7.25 -1.58
CA TYR A 99 -4.13 8.25 -1.53
C TYR A 99 -3.76 9.38 -0.58
N ASN A 100 -3.65 10.59 -1.12
CA ASN A 100 -3.35 11.79 -0.36
C ASN A 100 -4.41 12.87 -0.70
N PRO A 101 -5.33 13.21 0.22
CA PRO A 101 -6.23 14.35 0.02
C PRO A 101 -5.40 15.63 0.08
N LEU A 102 -5.48 16.44 -0.98
CA LEU A 102 -4.82 17.76 -1.04
C LEU A 102 -5.66 18.82 -0.34
#